data_AF-A0A3M1SM55-F1
#
_entry.id   AF-A0A3M1SM55-F1
#
_cell.length_a   1.000
_cell.length_b   1.000
_cell.length_c   1.000
_cell.angle_alpha   90.00
_cell.angle_beta   90.00
_cell.angle_gamma   90.00
#
_symmetry.space_group_name_H-M   'P 1'
#
loop_
_entity.id
_entity.type
_entity.pdbx_description
1 polymer ?
#
loop_
_entity_poly.entity_id
_entity_poly.type
_entity_poly.pdbx_seq_one_letter_code
_entity_poly.pdbx_strand_id
1 'polypeptide(L)' 'MPYRLGIDVGGTFTDFLLFDEETGELTMEKTPSTPSDQSVGIMNGINKIVRT' A
#
# COMPACT_ATOMS: atom_id res chain seq x y z
N MET A 1 -10.92 -10.70 -10.89
CA MET A 1 -11.04 -10.17 -9.53
C MET A 1 -10.35 -8.82 -9.52
N PRO A 2 -11.07 -7.71 -9.75
CA PRO A 2 -10.47 -6.39 -9.77
C PRO A 2 -10.17 -5.92 -8.35
N TYR A 3 -8.93 -5.51 -8.11
CA TYR A 3 -8.53 -4.81 -6.90
C TYR A 3 -8.22 -3.35 -7.25
N ARG A 4 -8.54 -2.44 -6.35
CA ARG A 4 -8.06 -1.04 -6.42
C ARG A 4 -7.09 -0.81 -5.28
N LEU A 5 -5.89 -0.34 -5.61
CA LEU A 5 -4.88 0.00 -4.62
C LEU A 5 -4.70 1.53 -4.61
N GLY A 6 -5.04 2.15 -3.48
CA GLY A 6 -4.67 3.52 -3.16
C GLY A 6 -3.33 3.55 -2.43
N ILE A 7 -2.46 4.49 -2.80
CA ILE A 7 -1.16 4.70 -2.16
C ILE A 7 -0.98 6.19 -1.90
N ASP A 8 -0.70 6.57 -0.65
CA ASP A 8 -0.34 7.94 -0.26
C ASP A 8 1.10 7.96 0.26
N VAL A 9 1.97 8.70 -0.43
CA VAL A 9 3.41 8.75 -0.14
C VAL A 9 3.71 10.00 0.68
N GLY A 10 3.95 9.81 1.97
CA GLY A 10 4.41 10.86 2.87
C GLY A 10 5.93 10.91 3.03
N GLY A 11 6.41 11.82 3.88
CA GLY A 11 7.84 11.94 4.23
C GLY A 11 8.33 10.85 5.20
N THR A 12 7.48 10.44 6.15
CA THR A 12 7.83 9.44 7.18
C THR A 12 7.26 8.07 6.86
N PHE A 13 6.01 8.03 6.38
CA PHE A 13 5.27 6.81 6.10
C PHE A 13 4.59 6.88 4.74
N THR A 14 4.41 5.71 4.14
CA THR A 14 3.57 5.47 2.97
C THR A 14 2.37 4.63 3.43
N ASP A 15 1.18 5.11 3.10
CA ASP A 15 -0.10 4.50 3.46
C ASP A 15 -0.69 3.75 2.26
N PHE A 16 -1.27 2.58 2.50
CA PHE A 16 -1.85 1.71 1.48
C PHE A 16 -3.28 1.34 1.85
N LEU A 17 -4.17 1.38 0.86
CA LEU A 17 -5.55 0.92 0.96
C LEU A 17 -5.86 -0.01 -0.23
N LEU A 18 -6.04 -1.29 0.04
CA LEU A 18 -6.44 -2.28 -0.95
C LEU A 18 -7.94 -2.52 -0.82
N PHE A 19 -8.68 -2.29 -1.90
CA PHE A 19 -10.10 -2.55 -1.99
C PHE A 19 -10.35 -3.73 -2.92
N ASP A 20 -10.97 -4.77 -2.38
CA ASP A 20 -11.52 -5.89 -3.14
C ASP A 20 -12.89 -5.49 -3.70
N GLU A 21 -13.00 -5.32 -5.02
CA GLU A 21 -14.28 -4.92 -5.63
C GLU A 21 -15.34 -6.03 -5.62
N GLU A 22 -14.94 -7.29 -5.42
CA GLU A 22 -15.86 -8.43 -5.42
C GLU A 22 -16.49 -8.65 -4.04
N THR A 23 -15.68 -8.58 -2.98
CA THR A 23 -16.14 -8.80 -1.60
C THR A 23 -16.51 -7.51 -0.88
N GLY A 24 -16.01 -6.36 -1.35
CA GLY A 24 -16.11 -5.08 -0.66
C GLY A 24 -15.14 -4.94 0.52
N GLU A 25 -14.19 -5.87 0.67
CA GLU A 25 -13.21 -5.84 1.75
C GLU A 25 -12.18 -4.72 1.57
N LEU A 26 -11.77 -4.11 2.68
CA LEU A 26 -10.73 -3.09 2.74
C LEU A 26 -9.58 -3.58 3.63
N THR A 27 -8.40 -3.68 3.04
CA THR A 27 -7.15 -3.94 3.76
C THR A 27 -6.33 -2.66 3.82
N MET A 28 -5.79 -2.35 4.99
CA MET A 28 -4.93 -1.18 5.20
C MET A 28 -3.54 -1.62 5.63
N GLU A 29 -2.52 -0.94 5.12
CA GLU A 29 -1.14 -1.17 5.53
C GLU A 29 -0.37 0.16 5.57
N LYS A 30 0.63 0.24 6.46
CA LYS A 30 1.49 1.41 6.62
C LYS A 30 2.94 0.94 6.70
N THR A 31 3.78 1.50 5.84
CA THR A 31 5.21 1.22 5.85
C THR A 31 6.03 2.51 5.96
N PRO A 32 7.26 2.47 6.52
CA PRO A 32 8.16 3.61 6.46
C PRO A 32 8.40 4.05 5.01
N SER A 33 8.38 5.36 4.76
CA SER A 33 8.81 5.92 3.49
C SER A 33 10.32 5.78 3.32
N THR A 34 10.78 5.83 2.07
CA THR A 34 12.21 5.86 1.75
C THR A 34 12.50 7.16 1.00
N PRO A 35 12.81 8.29 1.69
CA PRO A 35 12.89 9.61 1.06
C PRO A 35 13.93 9.70 -0.06
N SER A 36 15.02 8.92 0.03
CA SER A 36 16.04 8.85 -1.01
C SER A 36 15.54 8.17 -2.30
N ASP A 37 14.53 7.29 -2.19
CA ASP A 37 13.89 6.61 -3.31
C ASP A 37 12.51 6.07 -2.88
N GLN A 38 11.45 6.81 -3.22
CA GLN A 38 10.09 6.45 -2.82
C GLN A 38 9.61 5.13 -3.42
N SER A 39 10.17 4.70 -4.56
CA SER A 39 9.78 3.44 -5.19
C SER A 39 10.06 2.24 -4.29
N VAL A 40 11.13 2.29 -3.49
CA VAL A 40 11.47 1.25 -2.52
C VAL A 40 10.41 1.15 -1.42
N GLY A 41 9.97 2.29 -0.87
CA GLY A 41 8.90 2.34 0.13
C GLY A 41 7.58 1.78 -0.42
N ILE A 42 7.23 2.15 -1.65
CA ILE A 42 6.06 1.65 -2.36
C ILE A 42 6.11 0.13 -2.53
N MET A 43 7.22 -0.40 -3.06
CA MET A 43 7.37 -1.85 -3.31
C MET A 43 7.33 -2.66 -2.01
N ASN A 44 7.91 -2.14 -0.92
CA ASN A 44 7.84 -2.78 0.39
C ASN A 44 6.40 -2.89 0.89
N GLY A 45 5.61 -1.83 0.77
CA GLY A 45 4.20 -1.85 1.19
C GLY A 45 3.31 -2.72 0.31
N ILE A 46 3.52 -2.72 -1.02
CA ILE A 46 2.83 -3.66 -1.93
C ILE A 46 3.11 -5.11 -1.53
N ASN A 47 4.38 -5.46 -1.29
CA ASN A 47 4.74 -6.82 -0.88
C ASN A 47 4.12 -7.24 0.47
N LYS A 48 3.83 -6.28 1.34
CA LYS A 48 3.24 -6.53 2.66
C LYS A 48 1.73 -6.70 2.58
N ILE A 49 1.04 -5.78 1.89
CA ILE A 49 -0.44 -5.77 1.83
C ILE A 49 -1.02 -6.97 1.06
N VAL A 50 -0.30 -7.51 0.06
CA VAL A 50 -0.75 -8.71 -0.69
C VAL A 50 -0.56 -10.03 0.07
N ARG A 51 0.06 -10.01 1.26
CA ARG A 51 0.30 -11.18 2.11
C ARG A 51 -0.59 -11.22 3.35
N THR A 52 -1.41 -10.19 3.52
CA THR A 52 -2.39 -10.07 4.62
C THR A 52 -3.69 -10.69 4.16
#